data_AF-A0A8B4RH97-F1
#
_entry.id   AF-A0A8B4RH97-F1
#
_cell.length_a   1.000
_cell.length_b   1.000
_cell.length_c   1.000
_cell.angle_alpha   90.00
_cell.angle_beta   90.00
_cell.angle_gamma   90.00
#
_symmetry.space_group_name_H-M   'P 1'
#
loop_
_entity.id
_entity.type
_entity.pdbx_description
1 polymer ?
#
loop_
_entity_poly.entity_id
_entity_poly.type
_entity_poly.pdbx_seq_one_letter_code
_entity_poly.pdbx_strand_id
1 'polypeptide(L)'
;MSNIITYLKNNSNLTFDELALNDVDILCLNEFGYISFEKLINTTEMKSVLVCELYHEYLQTMAKSYSFMFTSQRHDLCQLMMTSKRFKNLTLSYYRAEISLEFEKQFAAMVFTIPNINYHQVVFRGTDANLIGWKEDFKLTYMREISAHRSAIKYLNTILPYFDKVVLSGHSKGGNLALYAAMFTKPDLKAKIDLIWLIDSPGLQKTLLPTTEYKTTKQKCIRLLPEESIVGMMLYSDIEPLIISSNARGILQHDVTTWEIQEPAILKTGAGLSLKSICFEKTFQQWMAELKSQERKLFFDLLFDSFLSSGVSSLDDFNLASRAKMMKAFHSFRELDDDKKGYLTNL
;
A
#
# COMPACT_ATOMS: atom_id res chain seq x y z
N MET A 1 -12.05 0.13 20.97
CA MET A 1 -12.98 0.43 19.86
C MET A 1 -13.04 -0.76 18.90
N SER A 2 -14.12 -0.91 18.14
CA SER A 2 -14.22 -1.95 17.08
C SER A 2 -13.28 -1.61 15.92
N ASN A 3 -12.72 -2.61 15.25
CA ASN A 3 -11.81 -2.51 14.11
C ASN A 3 -12.07 -3.67 13.14
N ILE A 4 -11.31 -3.78 12.04
CA ILE A 4 -11.51 -4.80 11.00
C ILE A 4 -11.53 -6.24 11.55
N ILE A 5 -10.76 -6.52 12.60
CA ILE A 5 -10.70 -7.84 13.25
C ILE A 5 -11.99 -8.10 14.04
N THR A 6 -12.41 -7.15 14.88
CA THR A 6 -13.66 -7.28 15.65
C THR A 6 -14.89 -7.33 14.74
N TYR A 7 -14.91 -6.56 13.65
CA TYR A 7 -15.94 -6.64 12.61
C TYR A 7 -16.05 -8.07 12.04
N LEU A 8 -14.93 -8.67 11.63
CA LEU A 8 -14.98 -10.04 11.09
C LEU A 8 -15.39 -11.06 12.15
N LYS A 9 -14.97 -10.90 13.41
CA LYS A 9 -15.44 -11.76 14.51
C LYS A 9 -16.97 -11.71 14.62
N ASN A 10 -17.53 -10.50 14.68
CA ASN A 10 -18.97 -10.27 14.85
C ASN A 10 -19.81 -10.75 13.65
N ASN A 11 -19.25 -10.65 12.43
CA ASN A 11 -19.97 -10.94 11.19
C ASN A 11 -19.55 -12.24 10.50
N SER A 12 -18.69 -13.05 11.14
CA SER A 12 -18.11 -14.28 10.58
C SER A 12 -19.15 -15.31 10.11
N ASN A 13 -20.32 -15.34 10.74
CA ASN A 13 -21.39 -16.30 10.45
C ASN A 13 -22.37 -15.86 9.37
N LEU A 14 -22.26 -14.61 8.89
CA LEU A 14 -23.12 -14.04 7.86
C LEU A 14 -22.53 -14.31 6.47
N THR A 15 -23.39 -14.45 5.47
CA THR A 15 -23.04 -14.48 4.05
C THR A 15 -23.14 -13.08 3.44
N PHE A 16 -22.75 -12.93 2.17
CA PHE A 16 -22.96 -11.67 1.44
C PHE A 16 -24.43 -11.41 1.09
N ASP A 17 -25.30 -12.41 1.16
CA ASP A 17 -26.76 -12.21 1.00
C ASP A 17 -27.40 -11.63 2.26
N GLU A 18 -26.87 -11.98 3.45
CA GLU A 18 -27.36 -11.50 4.75
C GLU A 18 -26.79 -10.13 5.14
N LEU A 19 -25.51 -9.89 4.82
CA LEU A 19 -24.86 -8.59 4.93
C LEU A 19 -24.02 -8.37 3.68
N ALA A 20 -24.51 -7.49 2.80
CA ALA A 20 -23.88 -7.16 1.52
C ALA A 20 -22.40 -6.79 1.67
N LEU A 21 -21.64 -6.99 0.59
CA LEU A 21 -20.26 -6.53 0.50
C LEU A 21 -20.17 -5.04 0.86
N ASN A 22 -19.25 -4.70 1.73
CA ASN A 22 -19.07 -3.34 2.24
C ASN A 22 -17.59 -2.93 2.30
N ASP A 23 -17.37 -1.67 2.65
CA ASP A 23 -16.05 -1.03 2.74
C ASP A 23 -15.06 -1.80 3.63
N VAL A 24 -15.54 -2.41 4.71
CA VAL A 24 -14.70 -3.18 5.63
C VAL A 24 -14.23 -4.49 4.99
N ASP A 25 -15.10 -5.16 4.24
CA ASP A 25 -14.71 -6.35 3.48
C ASP A 25 -13.63 -6.03 2.42
N ILE A 26 -13.73 -4.87 1.76
CA ILE A 26 -12.74 -4.38 0.79
C ILE A 26 -11.39 -4.15 1.47
N LEU A 27 -11.37 -3.56 2.67
CA LEU A 27 -10.15 -3.42 3.47
C LEU A 27 -9.57 -4.78 3.89
N CYS A 28 -10.41 -5.73 4.28
CA CYS A 28 -9.96 -7.09 4.65
C CYS A 28 -9.25 -7.77 3.47
N LEU A 29 -9.81 -7.68 2.26
CA LEU A 29 -9.19 -8.21 1.04
C LEU A 29 -7.87 -7.48 0.72
N ASN A 30 -7.82 -6.16 0.90
CA ASN A 30 -6.59 -5.40 0.71
C ASN A 30 -5.49 -5.85 1.69
N GLU A 31 -5.82 -6.03 2.97
CA GLU A 31 -4.87 -6.50 3.99
C GLU A 31 -4.40 -7.92 3.76
N PHE A 32 -5.28 -8.80 3.28
CA PHE A 32 -4.88 -10.14 2.88
C PHE A 32 -3.84 -10.11 1.75
N GLY A 33 -3.87 -9.08 0.89
CA GLY A 33 -2.89 -8.87 -0.17
C GLY A 33 -1.45 -8.63 0.31
N TYR A 34 -1.21 -8.41 1.61
CA TYR A 34 0.14 -8.36 2.18
C TYR A 34 0.78 -9.73 2.39
N ILE A 35 -0.01 -10.81 2.39
CA ILE A 35 0.54 -12.16 2.56
C ILE A 35 1.40 -12.53 1.34
N SER A 36 2.61 -13.02 1.63
CA SER A 36 3.64 -13.33 0.64
C SER A 36 3.54 -14.79 0.19
N PHE A 37 2.93 -15.03 -0.97
CA PHE A 37 2.73 -16.36 -1.54
C PHE A 37 3.79 -16.80 -2.56
N GLU A 38 4.90 -16.06 -2.70
CA GLU A 38 5.96 -16.26 -3.69
C GLU A 38 6.58 -17.66 -3.65
N LYS A 39 6.62 -18.28 -2.47
CA LYS A 39 7.15 -19.64 -2.29
C LYS A 39 6.15 -20.74 -2.64
N LEU A 40 4.86 -20.43 -2.66
CA LEU A 40 3.78 -21.40 -2.86
C LEU A 40 3.21 -21.32 -4.28
N ILE A 41 3.03 -20.11 -4.79
CA ILE A 41 2.52 -19.86 -6.13
C ILE A 41 3.73 -19.66 -7.06
N ASN A 42 4.18 -20.77 -7.64
CA ASN A 42 5.35 -20.79 -8.50
C ASN A 42 5.00 -20.73 -10.00
N THR A 43 3.76 -20.38 -10.36
CA THR A 43 3.30 -20.45 -11.75
C THR A 43 2.96 -19.07 -12.33
N THR A 44 3.36 -18.89 -13.59
CA THR A 44 2.85 -17.83 -14.47
C THR A 44 1.43 -18.13 -14.95
N GLU A 45 0.87 -19.28 -14.60
CA GLU A 45 -0.43 -19.74 -15.06
C GLU A 45 -1.60 -19.14 -14.27
N MET A 46 -2.71 -19.02 -14.99
CA MET A 46 -3.99 -18.45 -14.61
C MET A 46 -4.76 -19.38 -13.65
N LYS A 47 -4.10 -19.92 -12.63
CA LYS A 47 -4.77 -20.84 -11.69
C LYS A 47 -5.45 -20.03 -10.60
N SER A 48 -6.77 -20.08 -10.58
CA SER A 48 -7.56 -19.65 -9.43
C SER A 48 -7.40 -20.69 -8.32
N VAL A 49 -6.99 -20.24 -7.13
CA VAL A 49 -6.81 -21.10 -5.95
C VAL A 49 -7.70 -20.63 -4.82
N LEU A 50 -8.23 -21.56 -4.03
CA LEU A 50 -9.03 -21.24 -2.87
C LEU A 50 -8.13 -20.64 -1.78
N VAL A 51 -8.48 -19.45 -1.29
CA VAL A 51 -7.60 -18.71 -0.39
C VAL A 51 -7.40 -19.44 0.94
N CYS A 52 -8.38 -20.19 1.42
CA CYS A 52 -8.24 -20.96 2.67
C CYS A 52 -7.26 -22.13 2.56
N GLU A 53 -7.22 -22.82 1.42
CA GLU A 53 -6.24 -23.86 1.15
C GLU A 53 -4.83 -23.28 1.06
N LEU A 54 -4.69 -22.19 0.30
CA LEU A 54 -3.41 -21.49 0.13
C LEU A 54 -2.88 -20.95 1.46
N TYR A 55 -3.75 -20.37 2.30
CA TYR A 55 -3.35 -19.87 3.61
C TYR A 55 -2.97 -20.99 4.57
N HIS A 56 -3.66 -22.13 4.51
CA HIS A 56 -3.30 -23.30 5.31
C HIS A 56 -1.90 -23.81 4.96
N GLU A 57 -1.57 -23.93 3.67
CA GLU A 57 -0.24 -24.31 3.19
C GLU A 57 0.83 -23.27 3.60
N TYR A 58 0.49 -21.98 3.54
CA TYR A 58 1.35 -20.90 4.03
C TYR A 58 1.72 -21.07 5.50
N LEU A 59 0.75 -21.38 6.37
CA LEU A 59 1.01 -21.61 7.78
C LEU A 59 1.92 -22.83 8.05
N GLN A 60 1.94 -23.82 7.17
CA GLN A 60 2.83 -24.98 7.29
C GLN A 60 4.28 -24.67 6.91
N THR A 61 4.51 -23.68 6.04
CA THR A 61 5.84 -23.33 5.52
C THR A 61 6.51 -22.17 6.27
N MET A 62 5.74 -21.44 7.08
CA MET A 62 6.24 -20.31 7.87
C MET A 62 6.99 -20.78 9.12
N ALA A 63 8.21 -20.28 9.31
CA ALA A 63 8.82 -20.26 10.65
C ALA A 63 7.91 -19.44 11.57
N LYS A 64 7.71 -19.86 12.83
CA LYS A 64 6.78 -19.26 13.80
C LYS A 64 7.16 -17.83 14.27
N SER A 65 7.68 -16.98 13.41
CA SER A 65 8.09 -15.61 13.71
C SER A 65 7.28 -14.61 12.90
N TYR A 66 6.70 -13.63 13.58
CA TYR A 66 6.09 -12.47 12.95
C TYR A 66 7.14 -11.60 12.26
N SER A 67 6.74 -10.92 11.20
CA SER A 67 7.57 -9.98 10.43
C SER A 67 6.78 -8.71 10.11
N PHE A 68 7.42 -7.72 9.49
CA PHE A 68 6.76 -6.51 9.02
C PHE A 68 5.50 -6.78 8.17
N MET A 69 5.56 -7.78 7.27
CA MET A 69 4.41 -8.16 6.42
C MET A 69 3.43 -9.10 7.12
N PHE A 70 3.87 -9.86 8.12
CA PHE A 70 3.06 -10.86 8.80
C PHE A 70 3.02 -10.59 10.30
N THR A 71 2.22 -9.59 10.68
CA THR A 71 1.99 -9.22 12.08
C THR A 71 0.96 -10.17 12.74
N SER A 72 0.91 -10.20 14.06
CA SER A 72 -0.13 -10.96 14.78
C SER A 72 -1.55 -10.53 14.42
N GLN A 73 -1.76 -9.22 14.22
CA GLN A 73 -3.06 -8.66 13.86
C GLN A 73 -3.49 -9.11 12.47
N ARG A 74 -2.56 -9.11 11.51
CA ARG A 74 -2.83 -9.59 10.15
C ARG A 74 -3.04 -11.10 10.12
N HIS A 75 -2.30 -11.85 10.94
CA HIS A 75 -2.55 -13.29 11.13
C HIS A 75 -3.97 -13.55 11.65
N ASP A 76 -4.37 -12.89 12.74
CA ASP A 76 -5.71 -13.02 13.32
C ASP A 76 -6.80 -12.67 12.30
N LEU A 77 -6.61 -11.59 11.54
CA LEU A 77 -7.52 -11.18 10.47
C LEU A 77 -7.66 -12.28 9.40
N CYS A 78 -6.54 -12.78 8.89
CA CYS A 78 -6.53 -13.82 7.86
C CYS A 78 -7.19 -15.10 8.35
N GLN A 79 -6.90 -15.54 9.58
CA GLN A 79 -7.56 -16.71 10.18
C GLN A 79 -9.08 -16.56 10.26
N LEU A 80 -9.56 -15.38 10.66
CA LEU A 80 -11.00 -15.08 10.70
C LEU A 80 -11.61 -15.07 9.31
N MET A 81 -10.94 -14.49 8.31
CA MET A 81 -11.41 -14.55 6.92
C MET A 81 -11.58 -16.00 6.47
N MET A 82 -10.60 -16.86 6.72
CA MET A 82 -10.62 -18.27 6.26
C MET A 82 -11.67 -19.13 6.95
N THR A 83 -12.09 -18.75 8.16
CA THR A 83 -13.11 -19.46 8.94
C THR A 83 -14.50 -18.84 8.80
N SER A 84 -14.62 -17.65 8.21
CA SER A 84 -15.89 -16.96 7.98
C SER A 84 -16.70 -17.57 6.83
N LYS A 85 -18.03 -17.50 6.93
CA LYS A 85 -18.92 -17.82 5.81
C LYS A 85 -18.80 -16.80 4.68
N ARG A 86 -18.51 -15.53 5.00
CA ARG A 86 -18.31 -14.43 4.04
C ARG A 86 -17.26 -14.81 3.00
N PHE A 87 -16.06 -15.17 3.44
CA PHE A 87 -14.93 -15.44 2.54
C PHE A 87 -14.69 -16.93 2.28
N LYS A 88 -15.65 -17.81 2.59
CA LYS A 88 -15.52 -19.27 2.43
C LYS A 88 -15.09 -19.68 1.02
N ASN A 89 -15.64 -19.02 -0.01
CA ASN A 89 -15.37 -19.31 -1.42
C ASN A 89 -14.40 -18.29 -2.04
N LEU A 90 -13.68 -17.51 -1.23
CA LEU A 90 -12.74 -16.50 -1.73
C LEU A 90 -11.63 -17.20 -2.51
N THR A 91 -11.38 -16.73 -3.73
CA THR A 91 -10.30 -17.24 -4.58
C THR A 91 -9.27 -16.16 -4.88
N LEU A 92 -8.02 -16.58 -5.08
CA LEU A 92 -6.92 -15.75 -5.51
C LEU A 92 -6.43 -16.23 -6.88
N SER A 93 -6.20 -15.30 -7.78
CA SER A 93 -5.70 -15.56 -9.14
C SER A 93 -4.75 -14.45 -9.60
N TYR A 94 -4.04 -14.71 -10.71
CA TYR A 94 -3.09 -13.76 -11.31
C TYR A 94 -2.08 -13.19 -10.31
N TYR A 95 -1.59 -13.99 -9.37
CA TYR A 95 -0.54 -13.56 -8.45
C TYR A 95 0.73 -13.24 -9.23
N ARG A 96 1.27 -12.04 -9.01
CA ARG A 96 2.58 -11.62 -9.53
C ARG A 96 3.31 -10.92 -8.43
N ALA A 97 4.56 -11.31 -8.22
CA ALA A 97 5.49 -10.65 -7.32
C ALA A 97 6.87 -10.63 -7.97
N GLU A 98 7.51 -9.47 -7.98
CA GLU A 98 8.77 -9.22 -8.64
C GLU A 98 9.65 -8.36 -7.75
N ILE A 99 10.85 -8.85 -7.44
CA ILE A 99 11.91 -8.07 -6.80
C ILE A 99 13.08 -8.03 -7.78
N SER A 100 13.58 -6.84 -8.10
CA SER A 100 14.76 -6.67 -8.95
C SER A 100 15.70 -5.65 -8.33
N LEU A 101 16.92 -6.10 -8.02
CA LEU A 101 18.02 -5.24 -7.57
C LEU A 101 18.44 -4.27 -8.67
N GLU A 102 18.61 -4.76 -9.91
CA GLU A 102 19.06 -3.96 -11.06
C GLU A 102 18.14 -2.76 -11.35
N PHE A 103 16.83 -2.98 -11.32
CA PHE A 103 15.85 -1.92 -11.57
C PHE A 103 15.38 -1.22 -10.29
N GLU A 104 15.93 -1.61 -9.14
CA GLU A 104 15.51 -1.21 -7.79
C GLU A 104 13.98 -1.20 -7.68
N LYS A 105 13.39 -2.37 -7.98
CA LYS A 105 11.95 -2.56 -8.16
C LYS A 105 11.43 -3.55 -7.13
N GLN A 106 10.31 -3.18 -6.51
CA GLN A 106 9.45 -4.11 -5.80
C GLN A 106 8.00 -3.96 -6.27
N PHE A 107 7.42 -5.04 -6.74
CA PHE A 107 6.05 -5.05 -7.24
C PHE A 107 5.36 -6.34 -6.82
N ALA A 108 4.13 -6.24 -6.30
CA ALA A 108 3.25 -7.39 -6.22
C ALA A 108 1.78 -6.99 -6.45
N ALA A 109 1.06 -7.84 -7.16
CA ALA A 109 -0.36 -7.66 -7.45
C ALA A 109 -1.08 -9.00 -7.58
N MET A 110 -2.36 -9.02 -7.25
CA MET A 110 -3.20 -10.22 -7.26
C MET A 110 -4.67 -9.85 -7.46
N VAL A 111 -5.47 -10.83 -7.85
CA VAL A 111 -6.92 -10.67 -7.96
C VAL A 111 -7.62 -11.59 -6.97
N PHE A 112 -8.37 -10.99 -6.05
CA PHE A 112 -9.33 -11.69 -5.22
C PHE A 112 -10.70 -11.73 -5.90
N THR A 113 -11.33 -12.90 -5.90
CA THR A 113 -12.68 -13.08 -6.45
C THR A 113 -13.59 -13.71 -5.41
N ILE A 114 -14.76 -13.12 -5.22
CA ILE A 114 -15.89 -13.70 -4.47
C ILE A 114 -16.89 -14.19 -5.52
N PRO A 115 -16.88 -15.50 -5.86
CA PRO A 115 -17.64 -16.01 -6.99
C PRO A 115 -19.16 -15.81 -6.85
N ASN A 116 -19.69 -15.99 -5.64
CA ASN A 116 -21.13 -15.95 -5.36
C ASN A 116 -21.80 -14.61 -5.70
N ILE A 117 -21.05 -13.50 -5.67
CA ILE A 117 -21.57 -12.16 -5.98
C ILE A 117 -20.88 -11.54 -7.21
N ASN A 118 -20.12 -12.34 -7.97
CA ASN A 118 -19.33 -11.91 -9.12
C ASN A 118 -18.48 -10.65 -8.84
N TYR A 119 -17.83 -10.61 -7.68
CA TYR A 119 -16.98 -9.48 -7.27
C TYR A 119 -15.50 -9.79 -7.47
N HIS A 120 -14.77 -8.84 -8.05
CA HIS A 120 -13.34 -8.94 -8.32
C HIS A 120 -12.60 -7.72 -7.79
N GLN A 121 -11.59 -7.95 -6.95
CA GLN A 121 -10.72 -6.91 -6.42
C GLN A 121 -9.27 -7.18 -6.81
N VAL A 122 -8.69 -6.25 -7.57
CA VAL A 122 -7.27 -6.22 -7.89
C VAL A 122 -6.55 -5.47 -6.77
N VAL A 123 -5.72 -6.18 -6.01
CA VAL A 123 -4.94 -5.60 -4.92
C VAL A 123 -3.51 -5.41 -5.39
N PHE A 124 -3.03 -4.17 -5.33
CA PHE A 124 -1.61 -3.86 -5.46
C PHE A 124 -1.00 -3.78 -4.05
N ARG A 125 -0.03 -4.65 -3.77
CA ARG A 125 0.63 -4.69 -2.46
C ARG A 125 1.52 -3.46 -2.29
N GLY A 126 1.52 -2.89 -1.09
CA GLY A 126 2.49 -1.89 -0.69
C GLY A 126 3.89 -2.47 -0.49
N THR A 127 4.78 -1.64 0.01
CA THR A 127 6.18 -2.00 0.23
C THR A 127 6.31 -2.97 1.39
N ASP A 128 7.16 -3.98 1.24
CA ASP A 128 7.51 -4.89 2.33
C ASP A 128 8.70 -4.36 3.14
N ALA A 129 9.30 -5.19 3.99
CA ALA A 129 10.46 -4.76 4.78
C ALA A 129 11.74 -4.54 3.94
N ASN A 130 11.78 -4.98 2.68
CA ASN A 130 12.98 -4.93 1.86
C ASN A 130 13.38 -3.48 1.54
N LEU A 131 14.63 -3.16 1.83
CA LEU A 131 15.18 -1.83 1.66
C LEU A 131 15.16 -1.33 0.20
N ILE A 132 15.20 -2.25 -0.77
CA ILE A 132 15.05 -1.93 -2.20
C ILE A 132 13.68 -1.31 -2.47
N GLY A 133 12.63 -1.87 -1.86
CA GLY A 133 11.26 -1.36 -1.98
C GLY A 133 11.17 0.06 -1.44
N TRP A 134 11.76 0.30 -0.27
CA TRP A 134 11.82 1.65 0.31
C TRP A 134 12.62 2.62 -0.56
N LYS A 135 13.78 2.22 -1.11
CA LYS A 135 14.56 3.04 -2.04
C LYS A 135 13.71 3.44 -3.26
N GLU A 136 12.90 2.52 -3.80
CA GLU A 136 11.97 2.82 -4.89
C GLU A 136 10.85 3.79 -4.48
N ASP A 137 10.35 3.71 -3.25
CA ASP A 137 9.32 4.63 -2.75
C ASP A 137 9.84 6.07 -2.71
N PHE A 138 11.09 6.27 -2.30
CA PHE A 138 11.72 7.58 -2.32
C PHE A 138 11.89 8.14 -3.73
N LYS A 139 12.02 7.29 -4.77
CA LYS A 139 12.01 7.74 -6.16
C LYS A 139 10.71 8.43 -6.53
N LEU A 140 9.58 8.09 -5.90
CA LEU A 140 8.31 8.78 -6.15
C LEU A 140 8.39 10.28 -5.83
N THR A 141 9.38 10.73 -5.05
CA THR A 141 9.61 12.14 -4.73
C THR A 141 10.33 12.92 -5.84
N TYR A 142 11.04 12.26 -6.75
CA TYR A 142 11.82 12.94 -7.78
C TYR A 142 11.67 12.35 -9.20
N MET A 143 11.00 11.20 -9.35
CA MET A 143 10.67 10.56 -10.61
C MET A 143 9.17 10.62 -10.89
N ARG A 144 8.81 10.89 -12.14
CA ARG A 144 7.42 10.81 -12.61
C ARG A 144 6.91 9.38 -12.71
N GLU A 145 7.79 8.42 -12.97
CA GLU A 145 7.47 7.02 -13.20
C GLU A 145 8.57 6.16 -12.59
N ILE A 146 8.21 5.20 -11.73
CA ILE A 146 9.12 4.20 -11.16
C ILE A 146 8.96 2.85 -11.87
N SER A 147 9.90 1.92 -11.66
CA SER A 147 9.88 0.60 -12.30
C SER A 147 8.60 -0.18 -11.96
N ALA A 148 8.11 -0.09 -10.72
CA ALA A 148 6.86 -0.71 -10.30
C ALA A 148 5.62 -0.13 -10.99
N HIS A 149 5.63 1.13 -11.44
CA HIS A 149 4.53 1.69 -12.25
C HIS A 149 4.41 0.97 -13.59
N ARG A 150 5.54 0.71 -14.26
CA ARG A 150 5.57 -0.05 -15.53
C ARG A 150 5.01 -1.45 -15.34
N SER A 151 5.41 -2.14 -14.28
CA SER A 151 4.87 -3.46 -13.92
C SER A 151 3.37 -3.39 -13.64
N ALA A 152 2.89 -2.37 -12.90
CA ALA A 152 1.48 -2.20 -12.59
C ALA A 152 0.62 -1.95 -13.84
N ILE A 153 1.08 -1.10 -14.77
CA ILE A 153 0.41 -0.84 -16.05
C ILE A 153 0.36 -2.13 -16.90
N LYS A 154 1.49 -2.85 -17.01
CA LYS A 154 1.56 -4.10 -17.75
C LYS A 154 0.63 -5.15 -17.15
N TYR A 155 0.64 -5.29 -15.83
CA TYR A 155 -0.21 -6.21 -15.10
C TYR A 155 -1.69 -5.95 -15.38
N LEU A 156 -2.12 -4.69 -15.20
CA LEU A 156 -3.52 -4.31 -15.35
C LEU A 156 -4.01 -4.50 -16.79
N ASN A 157 -3.21 -4.11 -17.78
CA ASN A 157 -3.53 -4.37 -19.20
C ASN A 157 -3.58 -5.87 -19.55
N THR A 158 -2.88 -6.72 -18.80
CA THR A 158 -2.89 -8.18 -19.01
C THR A 158 -4.14 -8.82 -18.43
N ILE A 159 -4.60 -8.36 -17.26
CA ILE A 159 -5.70 -9.03 -16.54
C ILE A 159 -7.09 -8.50 -16.89
N LEU A 160 -7.24 -7.20 -17.17
CA LEU A 160 -8.55 -6.59 -17.41
C LEU A 160 -9.34 -7.18 -18.60
N PRO A 161 -8.74 -7.74 -19.67
CA PRO A 161 -9.50 -8.43 -20.70
C PRO A 161 -10.40 -9.56 -20.17
N TYR A 162 -10.03 -10.20 -19.06
CA TYR A 162 -10.72 -11.38 -18.51
C TYR A 162 -11.84 -11.07 -17.49
N PHE A 163 -12.08 -9.80 -17.19
CA PHE A 163 -13.10 -9.38 -16.23
C PHE A 163 -14.04 -8.37 -16.88
N ASP A 164 -15.31 -8.36 -16.51
CA ASP A 164 -16.25 -7.33 -16.97
C ASP A 164 -16.07 -6.05 -16.15
N LYS A 165 -15.87 -6.21 -14.85
CA LYS A 165 -15.80 -5.12 -13.88
C LYS A 165 -14.87 -5.49 -12.72
N VAL A 166 -14.01 -4.57 -12.30
CA VAL A 166 -13.09 -4.77 -11.16
C VAL A 166 -13.02 -3.55 -10.26
N VAL A 167 -12.76 -3.77 -8.97
CA VAL A 167 -12.29 -2.74 -8.03
C VAL A 167 -10.78 -2.84 -7.91
N LEU A 168 -10.08 -1.71 -7.94
CA LEU A 168 -8.66 -1.65 -7.62
C LEU A 168 -8.50 -1.20 -6.17
N SER A 169 -7.54 -1.76 -5.45
CA SER A 169 -7.14 -1.23 -4.15
C SER A 169 -5.64 -1.31 -3.96
N GLY A 170 -5.13 -0.47 -3.07
CA GLY A 170 -3.81 -0.65 -2.52
C GLY A 170 -3.59 0.24 -1.31
N HIS A 171 -2.79 -0.27 -0.39
CA HIS A 171 -2.35 0.46 0.80
C HIS A 171 -0.90 0.94 0.64
N SER A 172 -0.57 2.08 1.23
CA SER A 172 0.78 2.67 1.15
C SER A 172 1.18 2.87 -0.33
N LYS A 173 2.38 2.45 -0.76
CA LYS A 173 2.77 2.45 -2.19
C LYS A 173 1.74 1.76 -3.10
N GLY A 174 1.05 0.72 -2.64
CA GLY A 174 0.07 -0.02 -3.43
C GLY A 174 -1.03 0.87 -4.00
N GLY A 175 -1.53 1.84 -3.22
CA GLY A 175 -2.57 2.76 -3.70
C GLY A 175 -2.05 3.71 -4.79
N ASN A 176 -0.80 4.15 -4.67
CA ASN A 176 -0.12 4.92 -5.72
C ASN A 176 0.02 4.10 -7.01
N LEU A 177 0.41 2.83 -6.91
CA LEU A 177 0.48 1.92 -8.07
C LEU A 177 -0.89 1.72 -8.73
N ALA A 178 -1.94 1.53 -7.93
CA ALA A 178 -3.31 1.36 -8.41
C ALA A 178 -3.79 2.59 -9.19
N LEU A 179 -3.60 3.80 -8.63
CA LEU A 179 -3.93 5.06 -9.28
C LEU A 179 -3.15 5.24 -10.59
N TYR A 180 -1.83 5.06 -10.53
CA TYR A 180 -0.95 5.26 -11.68
C TYR A 180 -1.26 4.28 -12.81
N ALA A 181 -1.44 2.99 -12.51
CA ALA A 181 -1.81 1.99 -13.50
C ALA A 181 -3.16 2.32 -14.15
N ALA A 182 -4.16 2.76 -13.38
CA ALA A 182 -5.46 3.14 -13.93
C ALA A 182 -5.41 4.38 -14.82
N MET A 183 -4.50 5.34 -14.54
CA MET A 183 -4.28 6.51 -15.41
C MET A 183 -3.77 6.12 -16.80
N PHE A 184 -2.85 5.15 -16.88
CA PHE A 184 -2.14 4.80 -18.12
C PHE A 184 -2.56 3.44 -18.72
N THR A 185 -3.62 2.83 -18.20
CA THR A 185 -4.27 1.65 -18.81
C THR A 185 -5.02 2.05 -20.07
N LYS A 186 -5.12 1.13 -21.04
CA LYS A 186 -5.81 1.36 -22.32
C LYS A 186 -7.25 1.87 -22.07
N PRO A 187 -7.75 2.87 -22.84
CA PRO A 187 -9.06 3.47 -22.60
C PRO A 187 -10.22 2.46 -22.47
N ASP A 188 -10.27 1.47 -23.36
CA ASP A 188 -11.30 0.42 -23.41
C ASP A 188 -11.25 -0.49 -22.16
N LEU A 189 -10.04 -0.74 -21.64
CA LEU A 189 -9.86 -1.50 -20.40
C LEU A 189 -10.15 -0.64 -19.16
N LYS A 190 -9.85 0.67 -19.20
CA LYS A 190 -10.14 1.61 -18.10
C LYS A 190 -11.65 1.71 -17.79
N ALA A 191 -12.51 1.45 -18.78
CA ALA A 191 -13.96 1.38 -18.59
C ALA A 191 -14.38 0.25 -17.62
N LYS A 192 -13.60 -0.83 -17.54
CA LYS A 192 -13.84 -1.99 -16.66
C LYS A 192 -13.47 -1.74 -15.19
N ILE A 193 -12.74 -0.66 -14.90
CA ILE A 193 -12.40 -0.27 -13.52
C ILE A 193 -13.60 0.46 -12.92
N ASP A 194 -14.17 -0.02 -11.83
CA ASP A 194 -15.29 0.61 -11.14
C ASP A 194 -14.84 1.69 -10.17
N LEU A 195 -14.04 1.26 -9.18
CA LEU A 195 -13.55 2.08 -8.08
C LEU A 195 -12.07 1.80 -7.85
N ILE A 196 -11.38 2.78 -7.28
CA ILE A 196 -9.95 2.73 -6.95
C ILE A 196 -9.79 3.18 -5.50
N TRP A 197 -9.50 2.24 -4.61
CA TRP A 197 -9.28 2.48 -3.18
C TRP A 197 -7.82 2.86 -2.92
N LEU A 198 -7.62 4.12 -2.54
CA LEU A 198 -6.33 4.70 -2.20
C LEU A 198 -6.23 4.75 -0.67
N ILE A 199 -5.65 3.72 -0.07
CA ILE A 199 -5.65 3.52 1.38
C ILE A 199 -4.33 4.03 1.94
N ASP A 200 -4.37 5.16 2.64
CA ASP A 200 -3.21 5.89 3.19
C ASP A 200 -1.99 5.90 2.26
N SER A 201 -2.26 6.11 0.97
CA SER A 201 -1.27 6.00 -0.11
C SER A 201 -0.73 7.36 -0.51
N PRO A 202 0.56 7.50 -0.85
CA PRO A 202 1.09 8.77 -1.32
C PRO A 202 0.40 9.17 -2.63
N GLY A 203 0.18 10.47 -2.79
CA GLY A 203 -0.33 11.07 -4.03
C GLY A 203 0.62 10.94 -5.22
N LEU A 204 0.51 11.86 -6.17
CA LEU A 204 1.31 11.88 -7.39
C LEU A 204 2.27 13.07 -7.43
N GLN A 205 3.19 13.04 -8.38
CA GLN A 205 3.94 14.23 -8.76
C GLN A 205 2.99 15.34 -9.23
N LYS A 206 3.23 16.59 -8.82
CA LYS A 206 2.34 17.74 -9.11
C LYS A 206 2.04 17.91 -10.60
N THR A 207 3.00 17.58 -11.46
CA THR A 207 2.88 17.66 -12.92
C THR A 207 1.87 16.69 -13.52
N LEU A 208 1.44 15.66 -12.79
CA LEU A 208 0.44 14.69 -13.23
C LEU A 208 -1.01 15.15 -12.95
N LEU A 209 -1.24 15.99 -11.94
CA LEU A 209 -2.58 16.48 -11.58
C LEU A 209 -3.31 17.23 -12.72
N PRO A 210 -2.68 18.06 -13.56
CA PRO A 210 -3.39 18.75 -14.63
C PRO A 210 -3.76 17.85 -15.83
N THR A 211 -3.23 16.61 -15.91
CA THR A 211 -3.40 15.71 -17.05
C THR A 211 -4.84 15.19 -17.21
N THR A 212 -5.24 14.87 -18.44
CA THR A 212 -6.57 14.31 -18.74
C THR A 212 -6.72 12.91 -18.14
N GLU A 213 -5.64 12.13 -18.15
CA GLU A 213 -5.57 10.79 -17.58
C GLU A 213 -5.91 10.83 -16.09
N TYR A 214 -5.31 11.75 -15.33
CA TYR A 214 -5.61 11.93 -13.91
C TYR A 214 -7.04 12.43 -13.68
N LYS A 215 -7.46 13.49 -14.38
CA LYS A 215 -8.79 14.10 -14.22
C LYS A 215 -9.94 13.12 -14.46
N THR A 216 -9.75 12.17 -15.38
CA THR A 216 -10.73 11.12 -15.67
C THR A 216 -10.63 9.95 -14.67
N THR A 217 -9.42 9.55 -14.26
CA THR A 217 -9.25 8.47 -13.26
C THR A 217 -9.75 8.86 -11.88
N LYS A 218 -9.47 10.09 -11.43
CA LYS A 218 -9.75 10.53 -10.06
C LYS A 218 -11.24 10.48 -9.68
N GLN A 219 -12.14 10.54 -10.67
CA GLN A 219 -13.59 10.41 -10.46
C GLN A 219 -14.01 9.03 -9.93
N LYS A 220 -13.14 8.02 -10.08
CA LYS A 220 -13.36 6.65 -9.59
C LYS A 220 -12.63 6.39 -8.27
N CYS A 221 -11.92 7.37 -7.73
CA CYS A 221 -11.06 7.17 -6.56
C CYS A 221 -11.80 7.42 -5.25
N ILE A 222 -11.61 6.50 -4.32
CA ILE A 222 -11.95 6.67 -2.90
C ILE A 222 -10.61 6.79 -2.17
N ARG A 223 -10.34 7.96 -1.58
CA ARG A 223 -9.10 8.20 -0.83
C ARG A 223 -9.40 8.13 0.65
N LEU A 224 -8.73 7.23 1.36
CA LEU A 224 -8.87 7.06 2.80
C LEU A 224 -7.56 7.47 3.48
N LEU A 225 -7.65 8.31 4.50
CA LEU A 225 -6.49 8.70 5.32
C LEU A 225 -6.83 8.54 6.80
N PRO A 226 -5.91 8.06 7.64
CA PRO A 226 -6.06 8.20 9.08
C PRO A 226 -5.88 9.67 9.50
N GLU A 227 -6.37 10.03 10.69
CA GLU A 227 -6.25 11.39 11.25
C GLU A 227 -4.80 11.88 11.35
N GLU A 228 -3.86 10.98 11.67
CA GLU A 228 -2.42 11.25 11.73
C GLU A 228 -1.64 10.63 10.54
N SER A 229 -2.19 10.74 9.32
CA SER A 229 -1.51 10.31 8.08
C SER A 229 -0.19 11.05 7.84
N ILE A 230 0.86 10.28 7.52
CA ILE A 230 2.17 10.77 7.06
C ILE A 230 2.39 10.31 5.61
N VAL A 231 2.22 9.02 5.34
CA VAL A 231 2.43 8.41 4.01
C VAL A 231 1.47 9.00 2.99
N GLY A 232 0.18 9.06 3.31
CA GLY A 232 -0.85 9.65 2.45
C GLY A 232 -0.69 11.15 2.17
N MET A 233 0.20 11.82 2.90
CA MET A 233 0.50 13.26 2.78
C MET A 233 1.82 13.57 2.07
N MET A 234 2.61 12.55 1.68
CA MET A 234 3.93 12.78 1.07
C MET A 234 3.88 13.42 -0.32
N LEU A 235 2.83 13.20 -1.12
CA LEU A 235 2.76 13.68 -2.49
C LEU A 235 1.43 14.40 -2.77
N TYR A 236 1.29 14.96 -3.97
CA TYR A 236 0.17 15.83 -4.30
C TYR A 236 -1.07 15.02 -4.69
N SER A 237 -2.22 15.39 -4.16
CA SER A 237 -3.52 14.87 -4.57
C SER A 237 -4.58 15.94 -4.36
N ASP A 238 -5.48 16.11 -5.33
CA ASP A 238 -6.66 16.98 -5.21
C ASP A 238 -7.96 16.17 -4.97
N ILE A 239 -7.81 14.89 -4.63
CA ILE A 239 -8.92 14.01 -4.24
C ILE A 239 -9.21 14.24 -2.76
N GLU A 240 -10.44 14.66 -2.47
CA GLU A 240 -10.94 14.84 -1.10
C GLU A 240 -10.88 13.50 -0.34
N PRO A 241 -10.16 13.43 0.79
CA PRO A 241 -10.05 12.19 1.54
C PRO A 241 -11.22 12.00 2.50
N LEU A 242 -11.66 10.75 2.65
CA LEU A 242 -12.39 10.32 3.84
C LEU A 242 -11.38 10.12 4.96
N ILE A 243 -11.49 10.93 6.00
CA ILE A 243 -10.64 10.81 7.19
C ILE A 243 -11.21 9.74 8.10
N ILE A 244 -10.41 8.74 8.45
CA ILE A 244 -10.81 7.58 9.25
C ILE A 244 -10.22 7.69 10.65
N SER A 245 -11.04 7.52 11.68
CA SER A 245 -10.59 7.46 13.06
C SER A 245 -9.71 6.23 13.29
N SER A 246 -8.68 6.35 14.11
CA SER A 246 -7.81 5.24 14.51
C SER A 246 -7.63 5.22 16.03
N ASN A 247 -7.54 4.02 16.60
CA ASN A 247 -7.22 3.84 18.01
C ASN A 247 -5.71 3.91 18.30
N ALA A 248 -4.88 4.02 17.25
CA ALA A 248 -3.43 4.21 17.35
C ALA A 248 -3.06 5.70 17.29
N ARG A 249 -1.78 6.01 17.42
CA ARG A 249 -1.25 7.39 17.42
C ARG A 249 -0.06 7.51 16.48
N GLY A 250 0.08 8.67 15.85
CA GLY A 250 1.17 8.98 14.92
C GLY A 250 1.22 8.03 13.74
N ILE A 251 2.43 7.73 13.30
CA ILE A 251 2.70 6.82 12.18
C ILE A 251 2.09 5.42 12.36
N LEU A 252 1.78 5.00 13.60
CA LEU A 252 1.14 3.71 13.84
C LEU A 252 -0.29 3.64 13.31
N GLN A 253 -0.93 4.79 13.03
CA GLN A 253 -2.23 4.81 12.35
C GLN A 253 -2.14 4.37 10.88
N HIS A 254 -0.93 4.26 10.31
CA HIS A 254 -0.72 3.66 8.99
C HIS A 254 -1.10 2.17 8.95
N ASP A 255 -1.11 1.48 10.10
CA ASP A 255 -1.64 0.13 10.19
C ASP A 255 -3.18 0.17 10.19
N VAL A 256 -3.80 -0.26 9.10
CA VAL A 256 -5.27 -0.24 8.95
C VAL A 256 -6.00 -1.14 9.95
N THR A 257 -5.31 -2.08 10.62
CA THR A 257 -5.92 -2.88 11.70
C THR A 257 -6.26 -2.04 12.93
N THR A 258 -5.73 -0.81 13.01
CA THR A 258 -6.00 0.18 14.06
C THR A 258 -7.21 1.06 13.76
N TRP A 259 -7.72 1.04 12.52
CA TRP A 259 -8.81 1.91 12.08
C TRP A 259 -10.13 1.50 12.72
N GLU A 260 -10.90 2.49 13.13
CA GLU A 260 -12.12 2.27 13.88
C GLU A 260 -13.31 1.99 12.97
N ILE A 261 -14.14 1.05 13.41
CA ILE A 261 -15.37 0.66 12.74
C ILE A 261 -16.55 0.97 13.62
N GLN A 262 -17.58 1.56 13.00
CA GLN A 262 -18.91 1.70 13.56
C GLN A 262 -19.80 0.57 13.04
N GLU A 263 -20.50 -0.09 13.95
CA GLU A 263 -21.42 -1.18 13.60
C GLU A 263 -22.52 -0.69 12.63
N PRO A 264 -22.98 -1.54 11.69
CA PRO A 264 -22.57 -2.93 11.51
C PRO A 264 -21.30 -3.11 10.65
N ALA A 265 -20.93 -2.13 9.81
CA ALA A 265 -19.85 -2.27 8.83
C ALA A 265 -19.36 -0.93 8.23
N ILE A 266 -19.29 0.12 9.04
CA ILE A 266 -18.98 1.49 8.57
C ILE A 266 -17.59 1.88 9.04
N LEU A 267 -16.73 2.35 8.13
CA LEU A 267 -15.46 2.98 8.54
C LEU A 267 -15.78 4.28 9.27
N LYS A 268 -15.37 4.37 10.54
CA LYS A 268 -15.71 5.51 11.37
C LYS A 268 -14.93 6.74 10.90
N THR A 269 -15.66 7.78 10.50
CA THR A 269 -15.05 9.02 10.04
C THR A 269 -14.51 9.84 11.22
N GLY A 270 -13.27 10.31 11.09
CA GLY A 270 -12.64 11.24 12.01
C GLY A 270 -13.06 12.69 11.78
N ALA A 271 -12.70 13.58 12.70
CA ALA A 271 -13.06 15.00 12.62
C ALA A 271 -12.28 15.78 11.55
N GLY A 272 -11.14 15.24 11.11
CA GLY A 272 -10.25 15.87 10.15
C GLY A 272 -8.79 15.44 10.36
N LEU A 273 -7.90 15.88 9.46
CA LEU A 273 -6.46 15.66 9.64
C LEU A 273 -5.94 16.40 10.88
N SER A 274 -5.03 15.77 11.59
CA SER A 274 -4.32 16.39 12.71
C SER A 274 -3.47 17.58 12.25
N LEU A 275 -3.23 18.54 13.14
CA LEU A 275 -2.30 19.64 12.88
C LEU A 275 -0.89 19.14 12.51
N LYS A 276 -0.48 17.98 13.04
CA LYS A 276 0.80 17.36 12.71
C LYS A 276 0.85 16.89 11.26
N SER A 277 -0.20 16.21 10.79
CA SER A 277 -0.30 15.78 9.38
C SER A 277 -0.33 16.96 8.41
N ILE A 278 -1.07 18.03 8.75
CA ILE A 278 -1.11 19.26 7.95
C ILE A 278 0.27 19.95 7.94
N CYS A 279 0.96 20.00 9.07
CA CYS A 279 2.31 20.58 9.17
C CYS A 279 3.34 19.73 8.39
N PHE A 280 3.23 18.41 8.48
CA PHE A 280 4.07 17.47 7.74
C PHE A 280 3.89 17.65 6.24
N GLU A 281 2.65 17.72 5.75
CA GLU A 281 2.36 18.00 4.34
C GLU A 281 3.04 19.29 3.87
N LYS A 282 2.87 20.40 4.60
CA LYS A 282 3.47 21.69 4.23
C LYS A 282 4.99 21.63 4.21
N THR A 283 5.59 21.01 5.23
CA THR A 283 7.05 20.81 5.31
C THR A 283 7.54 19.99 4.12
N PHE A 284 6.86 18.89 3.81
CA PHE A 284 7.24 18.03 2.71
C PHE A 284 7.07 18.73 1.36
N GLN A 285 5.98 19.48 1.16
CA GLN A 285 5.76 20.28 -0.04
C GLN A 285 6.82 21.37 -0.22
N GLN A 286 7.24 22.02 0.87
CA GLN A 286 8.33 23.00 0.85
C GLN A 286 9.65 22.34 0.45
N TRP A 287 9.99 21.22 1.10
CA TRP A 287 11.19 20.44 0.78
C TRP A 287 11.19 20.00 -0.69
N MET A 288 10.01 19.64 -1.21
CA MET A 288 9.83 19.25 -2.60
C MET A 288 9.93 20.40 -3.60
N ALA A 289 9.69 21.64 -3.17
CA ALA A 289 9.82 22.84 -3.99
C ALA A 289 11.24 23.41 -3.99
N GLU A 290 11.93 23.33 -2.85
CA GLU A 290 13.25 23.94 -2.63
C GLU A 290 14.39 23.01 -3.02
N LEU A 291 14.26 21.69 -2.81
CA LEU A 291 15.26 20.73 -3.27
C LEU A 291 15.06 20.39 -4.74
N LYS A 292 16.12 20.55 -5.53
CA LYS A 292 16.15 20.08 -6.91
C LYS A 292 16.03 18.55 -6.92
N SER A 293 15.40 17.99 -7.94
CA SER A 293 15.28 16.52 -8.10
C SER A 293 16.62 15.79 -8.02
N GLN A 294 17.70 16.40 -8.52
CA GLN A 294 19.06 15.84 -8.44
C GLN A 294 19.58 15.76 -6.99
N GLU A 295 19.26 16.74 -6.15
CA GLU A 295 19.72 16.80 -4.75
C GLU A 295 18.95 15.79 -3.89
N ARG A 296 17.63 15.68 -4.08
CA ARG A 296 16.82 14.62 -3.45
C ARG A 296 17.34 13.23 -3.82
N LYS A 297 17.58 13.01 -5.12
CA LYS A 297 18.14 11.76 -5.62
C LYS A 297 19.48 11.45 -4.96
N LEU A 298 20.41 12.39 -4.96
CA LEU A 298 21.74 12.21 -4.37
C LEU A 298 21.68 11.87 -2.88
N PHE A 299 20.85 12.58 -2.11
CA PHE A 299 20.67 12.31 -0.68
C PHE A 299 20.19 10.88 -0.40
N PHE A 300 19.09 10.49 -1.05
CA PHE A 300 18.48 9.18 -0.79
C PHE A 300 19.33 8.04 -1.35
N ASP A 301 19.95 8.20 -2.52
CA ASP A 301 20.87 7.19 -3.06
C ASP A 301 22.02 6.94 -2.10
N LEU A 302 22.67 7.99 -1.59
CA LEU A 302 23.75 7.86 -0.59
C LEU A 302 23.28 7.18 0.70
N LEU A 303 22.10 7.52 1.20
CA LEU A 303 21.52 6.92 2.40
C LEU A 303 21.27 5.41 2.23
N PHE A 304 20.59 5.01 1.15
CA PHE A 304 20.23 3.62 0.92
C PHE A 304 21.42 2.76 0.51
N ASP A 305 22.33 3.29 -0.30
CA ASP A 305 23.56 2.58 -0.69
C ASP A 305 24.49 2.36 0.51
N SER A 306 24.54 3.31 1.45
CA SER A 306 25.24 3.14 2.72
C SER A 306 24.63 2.02 3.59
N PHE A 307 23.32 1.82 3.58
CA PHE A 307 22.70 0.72 4.31
C PHE A 307 22.97 -0.63 3.63
N LEU A 308 22.76 -0.72 2.31
CA LEU A 308 22.97 -1.93 1.53
C LEU A 308 24.42 -2.43 1.57
N SER A 309 25.40 -1.55 1.36
CA SER A 309 26.84 -1.87 1.47
C SER A 309 27.26 -2.35 2.85
N SER A 310 26.45 -2.04 3.87
CA SER A 310 26.70 -2.40 5.27
C SER A 310 25.98 -3.68 5.73
N GLY A 311 25.38 -4.41 4.78
CA GLY A 311 24.69 -5.68 5.01
C GLY A 311 23.26 -5.56 5.55
N VAL A 312 22.72 -4.35 5.69
CA VAL A 312 21.32 -4.13 6.08
C VAL A 312 20.47 -4.15 4.83
N SER A 313 19.62 -5.18 4.70
CA SER A 313 18.79 -5.36 3.50
C SER A 313 17.29 -5.36 3.80
N SER A 314 16.90 -5.46 5.07
CA SER A 314 15.51 -5.42 5.53
C SER A 314 15.30 -4.46 6.69
N LEU A 315 14.10 -3.88 6.79
CA LEU A 315 13.60 -3.20 7.99
C LEU A 315 13.42 -4.15 9.17
N ASP A 316 13.26 -5.45 8.93
CA ASP A 316 13.26 -6.46 10.00
C ASP A 316 14.66 -6.55 10.67
N ASP A 317 15.73 -6.13 9.99
CA ASP A 317 17.10 -6.08 10.51
C ASP A 317 17.39 -4.80 11.31
N PHE A 318 16.43 -3.87 11.43
CA PHE A 318 16.66 -2.58 12.11
C PHE A 318 16.86 -2.76 13.62
N ASN A 319 18.09 -2.56 14.07
CA ASN A 319 18.50 -2.56 15.47
C ASN A 319 19.21 -1.23 15.84
N LEU A 320 19.78 -1.15 17.04
CA LEU A 320 20.54 0.04 17.48
C LEU A 320 21.72 0.39 16.55
N ALA A 321 22.34 -0.57 15.87
CA ALA A 321 23.42 -0.31 14.92
C ALA A 321 22.92 0.38 13.64
N SER A 322 21.69 0.09 13.21
CA SER A 322 21.02 0.75 12.08
C SER A 322 20.76 2.23 12.37
N ARG A 323 20.43 2.58 13.62
CA ARG A 323 20.28 3.99 14.07
C ARG A 323 21.58 4.77 14.01
N ALA A 324 22.69 4.18 14.45
CA ALA A 324 24.01 4.82 14.38
C ALA A 324 24.45 5.09 12.94
N LYS A 325 24.16 4.16 12.01
CA LYS A 325 24.44 4.32 10.58
C LYS A 325 23.58 5.40 9.92
N MET A 326 22.29 5.47 10.28
CA MET A 326 21.40 6.55 9.84
C MET A 326 21.95 7.92 10.24
N MET A 327 22.34 8.08 11.51
CA MET A 327 22.97 9.31 12.01
C MET A 327 24.25 9.66 11.25
N LYS A 328 25.06 8.66 10.88
CA LYS A 328 26.28 8.87 10.09
C LYS A 328 25.98 9.36 8.67
N ALA A 329 25.01 8.75 7.97
CA ALA A 329 24.60 9.20 6.64
C ALA A 329 24.02 10.62 6.68
N PHE A 330 23.23 10.95 7.71
CA PHE A 330 22.75 12.32 7.95
C PHE A 330 23.92 13.29 8.18
N HIS A 331 24.95 12.89 8.93
CA HIS A 331 26.14 13.72 9.16
C HIS A 331 26.93 13.95 7.87
N SER A 332 27.17 12.90 7.08
CA SER A 332 27.86 13.00 5.79
C SER A 332 27.09 13.87 4.80
N PHE A 333 25.76 13.82 4.79
CA PHE A 333 24.97 14.75 3.97
C PHE A 333 25.06 16.20 4.46
N ARG A 334 25.08 16.43 5.78
CA ARG A 334 25.29 17.78 6.36
C ARG A 334 26.66 18.36 6.03
N GLU A 335 27.68 17.54 5.86
CA GLU A 335 29.02 17.97 5.45
C GLU A 335 29.12 18.28 3.94
N LEU A 336 28.20 17.73 3.14
CA LEU A 336 28.15 17.98 1.69
C LEU A 336 27.45 19.29 1.33
N ASP A 337 26.67 19.89 2.25
CA ASP A 337 25.90 21.12 1.98
C ASP A 337 25.58 21.93 3.26
N ASP A 338 26.47 22.86 3.62
CA ASP A 338 26.37 23.68 4.84
C ASP A 338 25.12 24.57 4.89
N ASP A 339 24.58 24.98 3.73
CA ASP A 339 23.38 25.83 3.61
C ASP A 339 22.07 25.08 3.92
N LYS A 340 22.09 23.74 3.93
CA LYS A 340 20.89 22.90 4.08
C LYS A 340 20.67 22.37 5.50
N LYS A 341 21.50 22.79 6.47
CA LYS A 341 21.41 22.38 7.88
C LYS A 341 20.02 22.62 8.50
N GLY A 342 19.30 23.66 8.08
CA GLY A 342 17.98 24.03 8.62
C GLY A 342 16.83 23.06 8.28
N TYR A 343 16.92 22.32 7.16
CA TYR A 343 15.84 21.42 6.72
C TYR A 343 15.74 20.13 7.54
N LEU A 344 16.78 19.79 8.29
CA LEU A 344 16.91 18.51 9.00
C LEU A 344 16.76 18.64 10.53
N THR A 345 16.64 19.85 11.04
CA THR A 345 16.53 20.13 12.49
C THR A 345 15.09 20.12 13.03
N ASN A 346 14.08 20.02 12.15
CA ASN A 346 12.66 20.09 12.50
C ASN A 346 11.87 18.77 12.28
N LEU A 347 12.58 17.66 12.00
CA LEU A 347 12.04 16.30 12.10
C LEU A 347 12.18 15.81 13.54
#